data_AF-A0A920NGE9-F1
#
_entry.id   AF-A0A920NGE9-F1
#
_cell.length_a   1.000
_cell.length_b   1.000
_cell.length_c   1.000
_cell.angle_alpha   90.00
_cell.angle_beta   90.00
_cell.angle_gamma   90.00
#
_symmetry.space_group_name_H-M   'P 1'
#
loop_
_entity.id
_entity.type
_entity.pdbx_description
1 polymer ?
#
loop_
_entity_poly.entity_id
_entity_poly.type
_entity_poly.pdbx_seq_one_letter_code
_entity_poly.pdbx_strand_id
1 'polypeptide(L)'
;MRIFIWFGKLTQGLGNYMSIVVYGSINTDLIAYTPKLPQRGETLLGKSYLMALGGKGANQAVAAAKLGANVSMVGHVGDDTFGPKC
;
A
#
# COMPACT_ATOMS: atom_id res chain seq x y z
N MET A 1 -17.19 -5.07 -6.05
CA MET A 1 -16.01 -4.91 -6.94
C MET A 1 -15.78 -3.43 -7.18
N ARG A 2 -14.69 -2.84 -6.66
CA ARG A 2 -14.42 -1.40 -6.78
C ARG A 2 -12.99 -1.18 -7.28
N ILE A 3 -12.84 -0.39 -8.34
CA ILE A 3 -11.55 0.15 -8.77
C ILE A 3 -11.30 1.37 -7.89
N PHE A 4 -10.14 1.40 -7.23
CA PHE A 4 -9.74 2.54 -6.42
C PHE A 4 -8.78 3.41 -7.23
N ILE A 5 -9.13 4.68 -7.39
CA ILE A 5 -8.24 5.69 -7.98
C ILE A 5 -7.99 6.72 -6.90
N TRP A 6 -6.76 6.75 -6.40
CA TRP A 6 -6.32 7.76 -5.46
C TRP A 6 -5.67 8.92 -6.18
N PHE A 7 -6.08 10.14 -5.80
CA PHE A 7 -5.50 11.39 -6.25
C PHE A 7 -5.00 12.17 -5.03
N GLY A 8 -3.69 12.38 -4.90
CA GLY A 8 -3.15 13.38 -3.98
C GLY A 8 -3.37 14.79 -4.54
N LYS A 9 -4.15 15.65 -3.86
CA LYS A 9 -4.30 17.10 -4.18
C LYS A 9 -3.14 17.91 -3.58
N LEU A 10 -2.70 19.10 -4.01
CA LEU A 10 -2.76 19.96 -5.23
C LEU A 10 -1.99 21.26 -4.86
N THR A 11 -1.09 21.78 -5.69
CA THR A 11 -0.77 23.23 -5.73
C THR A 11 -0.62 23.66 -7.18
N GLN A 12 -1.45 24.63 -7.58
CA GLN A 12 -1.44 25.25 -8.90
C GLN A 12 -0.18 26.12 -9.03
N GLY A 13 0.58 25.89 -10.10
CA GLY A 13 1.74 26.68 -10.48
C GLY A 13 2.32 26.11 -11.76
N LEU A 14 2.14 26.83 -12.87
CA LEU A 14 2.58 26.48 -14.22
C LEU A 14 4.04 25.97 -14.26
N GLY A 15 4.22 24.66 -14.44
CA GLY A 15 5.53 24.05 -14.67
C GLY A 15 5.37 22.55 -14.86
N ASN A 16 5.77 22.03 -16.02
CA ASN A 16 5.64 20.62 -16.45
C ASN A 16 5.65 19.59 -15.29
N TYR A 17 4.48 19.24 -14.76
CA TYR A 17 4.36 18.24 -13.70
C TYR A 17 4.44 16.86 -14.33
N MET A 18 5.57 16.17 -14.14
CA MET A 18 5.70 14.75 -14.45
C MET A 18 4.53 14.01 -13.77
N SER A 19 3.58 13.56 -14.60
CA SER A 19 2.39 12.86 -14.15
C SER A 19 2.62 11.36 -14.28
N ILE A 20 2.49 10.63 -13.18
CA ILE A 20 2.81 9.21 -13.08
C ILE A 20 1.54 8.45 -12.74
N VAL A 21 1.14 7.53 -13.61
CA VAL A 21 0.11 6.54 -13.29
C VAL A 21 0.82 5.26 -12.87
N VAL A 22 0.54 4.78 -11.66
CA VAL A 22 1.04 3.50 -11.18
C VAL A 22 -0.10 2.49 -11.24
N TYR A 23 0.03 1.49 -12.11
CA TYR A 23 -0.86 0.34 -12.16
C TYR A 23 -0.19 -0.83 -11.44
N GLY A 24 -0.75 -1.29 -10.32
CA GLY A 24 -0.10 -2.36 -9.58
C GLY A 24 -0.79 -2.81 -8.30
N SER A 25 -0.05 -3.60 -7.53
CA SER A 25 -0.55 -4.20 -6.30
C SER A 25 -0.69 -3.21 -5.16
N ILE A 26 -1.75 -3.41 -4.40
CA ILE A 26 -2.06 -2.77 -3.12
C ILE A 26 -2.39 -3.92 -2.16
N ASN A 27 -1.75 -3.98 -1.00
CA ASN A 27 -2.05 -5.00 0.00
C ASN A 27 -1.94 -4.42 1.42
N THR A 28 -2.50 -5.14 2.39
CA THR A 28 -2.16 -4.96 3.80
C THR A 28 -1.12 -6.01 4.17
N ASP A 29 0.01 -5.57 4.69
CA ASP A 29 1.03 -6.45 5.24
C ASP A 29 0.65 -6.80 6.69
N LEU A 30 0.55 -8.11 6.97
CA LEU A 30 0.26 -8.65 8.29
C LEU A 30 1.56 -9.13 8.93
N ILE A 31 2.01 -8.43 9.96
CA ILE A 31 3.34 -8.63 10.54
C ILE A 31 3.18 -9.22 11.95
N ALA A 32 3.56 -10.48 12.12
CA ALA A 32 3.57 -11.16 13.41
C ALA A 32 5.01 -11.29 13.92
N TYR A 33 5.28 -10.79 15.13
CA TYR A 33 6.58 -10.95 15.77
C TYR A 33 6.55 -12.18 16.66
N THR A 34 7.54 -13.05 16.50
CA THR A 34 7.66 -14.30 17.24
C THR A 34 9.07 -14.43 17.82
N PRO A 35 9.29 -15.22 18.89
CA PRO A 35 10.63 -15.49 19.40
C PRO A 35 11.52 -16.26 18.41
N LYS A 36 10.92 -17.01 17.49
CA LYS A 36 11.57 -17.79 16.42
C LYS A 36 10.61 -18.01 15.25
N LEU A 37 11.14 -18.43 14.11
CA LEU A 37 10.29 -18.92 13.02
C LEU A 37 9.61 -20.24 13.41
N PRO A 38 8.32 -20.44 13.08
CA PRO A 38 7.63 -21.71 13.32
C PRO A 38 8.28 -22.85 12.54
N GLN A 39 8.33 -24.03 13.16
CA GLN A 39 8.55 -25.27 12.43
C GLN A 39 7.25 -25.77 11.78
N ARG A 40 7.37 -26.69 10.83
CA ARG A 40 6.21 -27.28 10.15
C ARG A 40 5.27 -27.94 11.17
N GLY A 41 4.01 -27.51 11.21
CA GLY A 41 2.99 -28.04 12.12
C GLY A 41 3.03 -27.47 13.54
N GLU A 42 3.96 -26.57 13.85
CA GLU A 42 4.05 -25.92 15.16
C GLU A 42 3.05 -24.75 15.27
N THR A 43 2.32 -24.70 16.38
CA THR A 43 1.56 -23.51 16.82
C THR A 43 2.30 -22.85 17.96
N LEU A 44 2.63 -21.56 17.85
CA LEU A 44 3.34 -20.80 18.89
C LEU A 44 2.64 -19.50 19.25
N LEU A 45 2.92 -19.00 20.45
CA LEU A 45 2.49 -17.68 20.88
C LEU A 45 3.37 -16.59 20.25
N GLY A 46 2.72 -15.64 19.58
CA GLY A 46 3.37 -14.41 19.12
C GLY A 46 3.67 -13.45 20.27
N LYS A 47 4.64 -12.57 20.06
CA LYS A 47 4.96 -11.45 20.96
C LYS A 47 4.09 -10.23 20.68
N SER A 48 3.86 -9.94 19.41
CA SER A 48 3.04 -8.80 18.97
C SER A 48 2.61 -8.97 17.51
N TYR A 49 1.67 -8.13 17.09
CA TYR A 49 1.10 -8.11 15.75
C TYR A 49 0.88 -6.67 15.28
N LEU A 50 1.21 -6.39 14.02
CA LEU A 50 1.02 -5.09 13.37
C LEU A 50 0.38 -5.28 11.99
N MET A 51 -0.44 -4.31 11.60
CA MET A 51 -0.91 -4.17 10.22
C MET A 51 -0.27 -2.94 9.61
N ALA A 52 0.28 -3.06 8.41
CA ALA A 52 0.88 -1.97 7.66
C ALA A 52 0.33 -1.93 6.23
N LEU A 53 0.44 -0.76 5.60
CA LEU A 53 0.13 -0.62 4.17
C LEU A 53 1.32 -1.09 3.36
N GLY A 54 1.05 -1.88 2.32
CA GLY A 54 2.07 -2.41 1.43
C GLY A 54 1.60 -2.49 -0.02
N GLY A 55 2.34 -3.30 -0.78
CA GLY A 55 2.10 -3.52 -2.19
C GLY A 55 3.14 -2.77 -3.00
N LYS A 56 3.79 -3.45 -3.93
CA LYS A 56 4.89 -2.85 -4.71
C LYS A 56 4.41 -1.63 -5.50
N GLY A 57 3.20 -1.70 -6.08
CA GLY A 57 2.59 -0.58 -6.79
C GLY A 57 2.31 0.60 -5.85
N ALA A 58 1.62 0.34 -4.74
CA ALA A 58 1.34 1.37 -3.74
C ALA A 58 2.63 2.02 -3.20
N ASN A 59 3.65 1.23 -2.88
CA ASN A 59 4.93 1.73 -2.38
C ASN A 59 5.66 2.62 -3.40
N GLN A 60 5.64 2.26 -4.68
CA GLN A 60 6.20 3.08 -5.76
C GLN A 60 5.41 4.38 -5.94
N ALA A 61 4.08 4.31 -5.93
CA ALA A 61 3.20 5.48 -6.05
C ALA A 61 3.44 6.48 -4.91
N VAL A 62 3.51 6.00 -3.68
CA VAL A 62 3.79 6.82 -2.49
C VAL A 62 5.19 7.43 -2.56
N ALA A 63 6.21 6.66 -2.98
CA ALA A 63 7.56 7.18 -3.12
C ALA A 63 7.64 8.31 -4.16
N ALA A 64 7.02 8.12 -5.33
CA ALA A 64 6.96 9.14 -6.37
C ALA A 64 6.21 10.41 -5.91
N ALA A 65 5.09 10.25 -5.22
CA ALA A 65 4.32 11.38 -4.68
C ALA A 65 5.12 12.17 -3.63
N LYS A 66 5.88 11.47 -2.76
CA LYS A 66 6.76 12.11 -1.76
C LYS A 66 7.90 12.92 -2.40
N LEU A 67 8.31 12.58 -3.62
CA LEU A 67 9.31 13.32 -4.39
C LEU A 67 8.72 14.46 -5.23
N GLY A 68 7.41 14.72 -5.12
CA GLY A 68 6.73 15.84 -5.77
C GLY A 68 6.13 15.53 -7.15
N ALA A 69 6.09 14.27 -7.58
CA ALA A 69 5.38 13.89 -8.79
C ALA A 69 3.86 13.94 -8.58
N ASN A 70 3.11 14.23 -9.65
CA ASN A 70 1.66 14.10 -9.65
C ASN A 70 1.30 12.62 -9.91
N VAL A 71 0.83 11.90 -8.90
CA VAL A 71 0.65 10.44 -8.97
C VAL A 71 -0.82 10.03 -8.89
N SER A 72 -1.22 9.14 -9.79
CA SER A 72 -2.49 8.39 -9.68
C SER A 72 -2.18 6.90 -9.50
N MET A 73 -2.76 6.29 -8.47
CA MET A 73 -2.66 4.84 -8.26
C MET A 73 -3.90 4.16 -8.84
N VAL A 74 -3.68 3.09 -9.61
CA VAL A 74 -4.73 2.22 -10.14
C VAL A 74 -4.46 0.80 -9.67
N GLY A 75 -5.43 0.24 -8.94
CA GLY A 75 -5.35 -1.13 -8.43
C GLY A 75 -6.73 -1.65 -8.04
N HIS A 76 -6.73 -2.86 -7.51
CA HIS A 76 -7.94 -3.50 -7.00
C HIS A 76 -7.74 -3.87 -5.53
N VAL A 77 -8.75 -3.54 -4.72
CA VAL A 77 -8.83 -3.91 -3.30
C VAL A 77 -10.08 -4.75 -3.07
N GLY A 78 -10.02 -5.65 -2.09
CA GLY A 78 -11.15 -6.49 -1.69
C GLY A 78 -12.27 -5.69 -1.03
N ASP A 79 -13.44 -6.31 -0.90
CA ASP A 79 -14.59 -5.78 -0.14
C ASP A 79 -14.60 -6.31 1.31
N ASP A 80 -13.39 -6.50 1.86
CA ASP A 80 -13.17 -7.02 3.20
C ASP A 80 -12.72 -5.90 4.15
N THR A 81 -12.34 -6.27 5.38
CA THR A 81 -11.90 -5.31 6.40
C THR A 81 -10.57 -4.61 6.09
N PHE A 82 -9.82 -5.09 5.11
CA PHE A 82 -8.56 -4.49 4.64
C PHE A 82 -8.80 -3.47 3.53
N GLY A 83 -9.77 -3.73 2.64
CA GLY A 83 -10.07 -2.88 1.49
C GLY A 83 -10.16 -1.38 1.79
N PRO A 84 -10.96 -0.93 2.77
CA PRO A 84 -11.07 0.47 3.15
C PRO A 84 -9.82 1.10 3.76
N LYS A 85 -8.82 0.31 4.16
CA LYS A 85 -7.56 0.79 4.76
C LYS A 85 -6.46 0.98 3.73
N CYS A 86 -6.59 0.34 2.58
CA CYS A 86 -5.64 0.35 1.46
C CYS A 86 -5.72 1.62 0.61
#